data_AF-A0A8T5YRL3-F1
#
_entry.id   AF-A0A8T5YRL3-F1
#
_cell.length_a   1.000
_cell.length_b   1.000
_cell.length_c   1.000
_cell.angle_alpha   90.00
_cell.angle_beta   90.00
_cell.angle_gamma   90.00
#
_symmetry.space_group_name_H-M   'P 1'
#
loop_
_entity.id
_entity.type
_entity.pdbx_description
1 polymer ?
#
loop_
_entity_poly.entity_id
_entity_poly.type
_entity_poly.pdbx_seq_one_letter_code
_entity_poly.pdbx_strand_id
1 'polypeptide(L)'
;MPESPRKASLPLQVTLLTLHDANSEALLQQQLKVQWQTTWQQHFAAAPWMMRNWLIYRVYHDVIGQADGTDYFPLVCDFYLIRTLISLWTLDDSPLRQEDIFALFSVFERWRESENALLIRQQIQSLCAADPLLSAFSLLT
;
A
#
# COMPACT_ATOMS: atom_id res chain seq x y z
N MET A 1 7.08 28.55 -2.46
CA MET A 1 6.65 27.24 -3.01
C MET A 1 5.14 27.27 -3.11
N PRO A 2 4.50 26.96 -4.24
CA PRO A 2 3.05 26.99 -4.31
C PRO A 2 2.50 25.87 -3.42
N GLU A 3 1.42 26.16 -2.70
CA GLU A 3 0.71 25.14 -1.93
C GLU A 3 0.16 24.07 -2.88
N SER A 4 0.62 22.83 -2.72
CA SER A 4 0.13 21.71 -3.52
C SER A 4 -1.32 21.44 -3.12
N PRO A 5 -2.27 21.40 -4.07
CA PRO A 5 -3.69 21.13 -3.78
C PRO A 5 -3.89 19.81 -3.00
N ARG A 6 -2.95 18.86 -3.12
CA ARG A 6 -2.93 17.61 -2.35
C ARG A 6 -2.74 17.79 -0.84
N LYS A 7 -2.03 18.84 -0.41
CA LYS A 7 -1.85 19.11 1.04
C LYS A 7 -3.18 19.45 1.72
N ALA A 8 -4.15 19.96 0.97
CA ALA A 8 -5.48 20.28 1.47
C ALA A 8 -6.44 19.08 1.34
N SER A 9 -6.39 18.32 0.24
CA SER A 9 -7.35 17.23 -0.02
C SER A 9 -7.04 15.95 0.78
N LEU A 10 -5.78 15.56 0.94
CA LEU A 10 -5.40 14.32 1.64
C LEU A 10 -5.87 14.27 3.11
N PRO A 11 -5.64 15.33 3.93
CA PRO A 11 -6.13 15.33 5.31
C PRO A 11 -7.65 15.26 5.39
N LEU A 12 -8.36 15.91 4.47
CA LEU A 12 -9.83 15.87 4.40
C LEU A 12 -10.34 14.49 4.00
N GLN A 13 -9.69 13.84 3.02
CA GLN A 13 -9.99 12.46 2.65
C GLN A 13 -9.81 11.56 3.87
N VAL A 14 -8.64 11.59 4.53
CA VAL A 14 -8.34 10.79 5.73
C VAL A 14 -9.32 11.08 6.88
N THR A 15 -9.70 12.34 7.10
CA THR A 15 -10.66 12.71 8.14
C THR A 15 -12.05 12.15 7.84
N LEU A 16 -12.49 12.18 6.58
CA LEU A 16 -13.72 11.52 6.14
C LEU A 16 -13.67 9.99 6.31
N LEU A 17 -12.48 9.38 6.22
CA LEU A 17 -12.28 7.96 6.51
C LEU A 17 -12.47 7.64 8.00
N THR A 18 -12.04 8.53 8.90
CA THR A 18 -12.07 8.29 10.37
C THR A 18 -13.44 8.50 11.02
N LEU A 19 -14.41 9.11 10.32
CA LEU A 19 -15.71 9.51 10.87
C LEU A 19 -16.82 8.46 10.69
N HIS A 20 -16.51 7.28 10.18
CA HIS A 20 -17.48 6.45 9.48
C HIS A 20 -17.61 5.03 10.08
N ASP A 21 -18.86 4.56 10.24
CA ASP A 21 -19.28 3.26 10.81
C ASP A 21 -18.76 2.05 9.98
N ALA A 22 -18.78 0.83 10.53
CA ALA A 22 -18.17 -0.38 9.92
C ALA A 22 -18.59 -0.66 8.46
N ASN A 23 -19.83 -0.29 8.08
CA ASN A 23 -20.32 -0.38 6.71
C ASN A 23 -19.54 0.50 5.71
N SER A 24 -18.99 1.60 6.22
CA SER A 24 -18.28 2.62 5.47
C SER A 24 -16.81 2.27 5.28
N GLU A 25 -16.21 1.58 6.25
CA GLU A 25 -14.88 0.97 6.09
C GLU A 25 -14.91 -0.11 5.01
N ALA A 26 -15.93 -0.97 5.01
CA ALA A 26 -16.13 -1.96 3.96
C ALA A 26 -16.32 -1.32 2.58
N LEU A 27 -17.12 -0.24 2.51
CA LEU A 27 -17.31 0.53 1.28
C LEU A 27 -16.00 1.16 0.79
N LEU A 28 -15.20 1.74 1.68
CA LEU A 28 -13.91 2.32 1.36
C LEU A 28 -12.95 1.25 0.82
N GLN A 29 -12.86 0.10 1.49
CA GLN A 29 -12.01 -0.99 1.01
C GLN A 29 -12.44 -1.46 -0.39
N GLN A 30 -13.74 -1.52 -0.65
CA GLN A 30 -14.26 -1.82 -1.97
C GLN A 30 -13.88 -0.75 -3.00
N GLN A 31 -14.01 0.54 -2.66
CA GLN A 31 -13.60 1.64 -3.53
C GLN A 31 -12.10 1.59 -3.85
N LEU A 32 -11.25 1.41 -2.84
CA LEU A 32 -9.80 1.29 -3.03
C LEU A 32 -9.44 0.08 -3.88
N LYS A 33 -10.16 -1.04 -3.73
CA LYS A 33 -9.96 -2.24 -4.57
C LYS A 33 -10.30 -1.98 -6.03
N VAL A 34 -11.43 -1.35 -6.31
CA VAL A 34 -11.83 -0.96 -7.68
C VAL A 34 -10.84 0.04 -8.25
N GLN A 35 -10.45 1.05 -7.45
CA GLN A 35 -9.51 2.08 -7.85
C GLN A 35 -8.14 1.50 -8.18
N TRP A 36 -7.67 0.53 -7.39
CA TRP A 36 -6.44 -0.19 -7.68
C TRP A 36 -6.50 -0.90 -9.04
N GLN A 37 -7.60 -1.60 -9.33
CA GLN A 37 -7.75 -2.31 -10.61
C GLN A 37 -7.67 -1.35 -11.79
N THR A 38 -8.37 -0.21 -11.71
CA THR A 38 -8.32 0.85 -12.73
C THR A 38 -6.90 1.39 -12.88
N THR A 39 -6.25 1.76 -11.77
CA THR A 39 -4.89 2.31 -11.76
C THR A 39 -3.88 1.32 -12.33
N TRP A 40 -4.01 0.04 -11.97
CA TRP A 40 -3.17 -1.04 -12.49
C TRP A 40 -3.27 -1.13 -14.01
N GLN A 41 -4.50 -1.16 -14.55
CA GLN A 41 -4.70 -1.25 -16.00
C GLN A 41 -4.11 -0.04 -16.74
N GLN A 42 -4.25 1.16 -16.18
CA GLN A 42 -3.78 2.39 -16.81
C GLN A 42 -2.24 2.55 -16.76
N HIS A 43 -1.61 2.18 -15.64
CA HIS A 43 -0.22 2.57 -15.37
C HIS A 43 0.77 1.40 -15.29
N PHE A 44 0.31 0.19 -14.95
CA PHE A 44 1.19 -0.93 -14.65
C PHE A 44 0.99 -2.14 -15.56
N ALA A 45 -0.18 -2.34 -16.18
CA ALA A 45 -0.47 -3.52 -16.99
C ALA A 45 0.44 -3.65 -18.22
N ALA A 46 0.71 -2.55 -18.92
CA ALA A 46 1.60 -2.55 -20.09
C ALA A 46 3.10 -2.60 -19.70
N ALA A 47 3.44 -2.05 -18.54
CA ALA A 47 4.83 -1.84 -18.12
C ALA A 47 4.98 -1.93 -16.59
N PRO A 48 4.88 -3.13 -15.98
CA PRO A 48 4.86 -3.29 -14.52
C PRO A 48 6.25 -3.20 -13.90
N TRP A 49 7.26 -2.74 -14.64
CA TRP A 49 8.68 -2.85 -14.28
C TRP A 49 8.98 -2.25 -12.91
N MET A 50 8.36 -1.13 -12.53
CA MET A 50 8.57 -0.53 -11.22
C MET A 50 8.13 -1.47 -10.10
N MET A 51 6.87 -1.90 -10.15
CA MET A 51 6.29 -2.78 -9.13
C MET A 51 7.01 -4.14 -9.10
N ARG A 52 7.31 -4.70 -10.28
CA ARG A 52 8.03 -5.97 -10.41
C ARG A 52 9.45 -5.89 -9.87
N ASN A 53 10.21 -4.87 -10.25
CA ASN A 53 11.59 -4.71 -9.81
C ASN A 53 11.65 -4.46 -8.31
N TRP A 54 10.71 -3.66 -7.78
CA TRP A 54 10.57 -3.44 -6.35
C TRP A 54 10.32 -4.75 -5.59
N LEU A 55 9.34 -5.56 -6.04
CA LEU A 55 9.05 -6.86 -5.43
C LEU A 55 10.24 -7.81 -5.50
N ILE A 56 10.92 -7.92 -6.65
CA ILE A 56 12.10 -8.79 -6.80
C ILE A 56 13.21 -8.35 -5.85
N TYR A 57 13.49 -7.06 -5.79
CA TYR A 57 14.49 -6.50 -4.89
C TYR A 57 14.17 -6.84 -3.43
N ARG A 58 12.91 -6.68 -3.02
CA ARG A 58 12.47 -6.94 -1.64
C ARG A 58 12.48 -8.42 -1.30
N VAL A 59 12.02 -9.29 -2.19
CA VAL A 59 12.13 -10.75 -2.00
C VAL A 59 13.59 -11.15 -1.83
N TYR A 60 14.47 -10.62 -2.68
CA TYR A 60 15.89 -10.96 -2.63
C TYR A 60 16.56 -10.51 -1.33
N HIS A 61 16.29 -9.29 -0.87
CA HIS A 61 16.96 -8.74 0.31
C HIS A 61 16.30 -9.11 1.65
N ASP A 62 14.98 -9.26 1.68
CA ASP A 62 14.24 -9.40 2.94
C ASP A 62 13.82 -10.85 3.23
N VAL A 63 13.67 -11.68 2.19
CA VAL A 63 13.10 -13.03 2.29
C VAL A 63 14.14 -14.12 2.00
N ILE A 64 14.92 -13.97 0.92
CA ILE A 64 15.95 -14.94 0.53
C ILE A 64 17.18 -14.76 1.43
N GLY A 65 17.20 -15.47 2.55
CA GLY A 65 18.28 -15.41 3.56
C GLY A 65 17.80 -15.53 5.01
N GLN A 66 16.49 -15.41 5.24
CA GLN A 66 15.85 -15.72 6.52
C GLN A 66 15.91 -17.23 6.77
N ALA A 67 16.38 -17.65 7.95
CA ALA A 67 16.68 -19.05 8.27
C ALA A 67 15.50 -20.02 8.07
N ASP A 68 14.26 -19.53 8.21
CA ASP A 68 13.05 -20.36 8.14
C ASP A 68 12.16 -20.09 6.91
N GLY A 69 12.52 -19.11 6.07
CA GLY A 69 11.81 -18.79 4.81
C GLY A 69 10.29 -18.61 4.91
N THR A 70 9.75 -18.38 6.12
CA THR A 70 8.32 -18.54 6.43
C THR A 70 7.61 -17.21 6.67
N ASP A 71 8.34 -16.15 7.03
CA ASP A 71 7.71 -14.86 7.35
C ASP A 71 7.61 -13.94 6.12
N TYR A 72 6.67 -14.27 5.23
CA TYR A 72 6.30 -13.42 4.10
C TYR A 72 5.40 -12.24 4.52
N PHE A 73 4.92 -12.24 5.76
CA PHE A 73 3.91 -11.28 6.20
C PHE A 73 4.37 -9.82 6.07
N PRO A 74 5.59 -9.43 6.47
CA PRO A 74 6.06 -8.06 6.27
C PRO A 74 6.05 -7.64 4.79
N LEU A 75 6.54 -8.50 3.89
CA LEU A 75 6.58 -8.21 2.46
C LEU A 75 5.16 -8.03 1.88
N VAL A 76 4.25 -8.93 2.21
CA VAL A 76 2.86 -8.88 1.71
C VAL A 76 2.12 -7.68 2.30
N CYS A 77 2.35 -7.37 3.57
CA CYS A 77 1.80 -6.18 4.22
C CYS A 77 2.30 -4.90 3.55
N ASP A 78 3.59 -4.82 3.22
CA ASP A 78 4.13 -3.65 2.52
C ASP A 78 3.61 -3.52 1.09
N PHE A 79 3.44 -4.64 0.39
CA PHE A 79 2.80 -4.63 -0.91
C PHE A 79 1.34 -4.15 -0.83
N TYR A 80 0.59 -4.58 0.19
CA TYR A 80 -0.76 -4.08 0.45
C TYR A 80 -0.78 -2.58 0.75
N LEU A 81 0.17 -2.08 1.54
CA LEU A 81 0.24 -0.69 1.93
C LEU A 81 0.63 0.23 0.77
N ILE A 82 1.61 -0.15 -0.05
CA ILE A 82 1.98 0.65 -1.23
C ILE A 82 0.85 0.67 -2.27
N ARG A 83 0.15 -0.45 -2.45
CA ARG A 83 -1.07 -0.53 -3.28
C ARG A 83 -2.14 0.44 -2.78
N THR A 84 -2.36 0.44 -1.47
CA THR A 84 -3.34 1.33 -0.81
C THR A 84 -2.95 2.79 -0.97
N LEU A 85 -1.67 3.14 -0.77
CA LEU A 85 -1.16 4.49 -0.95
C LEU A 85 -1.37 5.01 -2.39
N ILE A 86 -1.04 4.19 -3.39
CA ILE A 86 -1.24 4.55 -4.80
C ILE A 86 -2.73 4.68 -5.11
N SER A 87 -3.57 3.78 -4.58
CA SER A 87 -5.02 3.83 -4.80
C SER A 87 -5.62 5.10 -4.20
N LEU A 88 -5.23 5.46 -2.97
CA LEU A 88 -5.61 6.72 -2.33
C LEU A 88 -5.17 7.93 -3.15
N TRP A 89 -3.94 7.90 -3.69
CA TRP A 89 -3.45 8.99 -4.53
C TRP A 89 -4.31 9.22 -5.77
N THR A 90 -4.77 8.15 -6.41
CA THR A 90 -5.59 8.24 -7.63
C THR A 90 -7.09 8.33 -7.36
N LEU A 91 -7.53 8.24 -6.10
CA LEU A 91 -8.94 8.13 -5.75
C LEU A 91 -9.76 9.36 -6.16
N ASP A 92 -9.13 10.53 -6.25
CA ASP A 92 -9.72 11.78 -6.70
C ASP A 92 -9.42 12.09 -8.19
N ASP A 93 -9.13 11.05 -8.97
CA ASP A 93 -8.71 11.14 -10.38
C ASP A 93 -7.44 11.99 -10.60
N SER A 94 -6.64 12.19 -9.54
CA SER A 94 -5.33 12.83 -9.68
C SER A 94 -4.45 12.08 -10.67
N PRO A 95 -3.74 12.79 -11.56
CA PRO A 95 -2.84 12.14 -12.50
C PRO A 95 -1.71 11.44 -11.74
N LEU A 96 -1.42 10.20 -12.16
CA LEU A 96 -0.30 9.41 -11.69
C LEU A 96 0.77 9.35 -12.78
N ARG A 97 1.64 10.36 -12.82
CA ARG A 97 2.74 10.38 -13.80
C ARG A 97 3.86 9.46 -13.33
N GLN A 98 4.78 9.13 -14.23
CA GLN A 98 5.93 8.30 -13.89
C GLN A 98 6.77 8.89 -12.75
N GLU A 99 6.96 10.22 -12.73
CA GLU A 99 7.63 10.95 -11.64
C GLU A 99 6.92 10.79 -10.29
N ASP A 100 5.58 10.80 -10.28
CA ASP A 100 4.78 10.60 -9.07
C ASP A 100 4.93 9.16 -8.57
N ILE A 101 4.96 8.18 -9.47
CA ILE A 101 5.20 6.77 -9.12
C ILE A 101 6.57 6.64 -8.44
N PHE A 102 7.63 7.18 -9.02
CA PHE A 102 8.96 7.17 -8.39
C PHE A 102 8.95 7.82 -7.01
N ALA A 103 8.29 8.98 -6.87
CA ALA A 103 8.21 9.70 -5.62
C ALA A 103 7.45 8.89 -4.54
N LEU A 104 6.34 8.25 -4.91
CA LEU A 104 5.56 7.40 -4.01
C LEU A 104 6.37 6.21 -3.51
N PHE A 105 7.06 5.49 -4.39
CA PHE A 105 7.94 4.39 -4.00
C PHE A 105 9.10 4.89 -3.10
N SER A 106 9.71 6.03 -3.43
CA SER A 106 10.82 6.59 -2.64
C SER A 106 10.39 7.08 -1.24
N VAL A 107 9.18 7.61 -1.12
CA VAL A 107 8.60 7.98 0.18
C VAL A 107 8.23 6.73 0.97
N PHE A 108 7.59 5.77 0.32
CA PHE A 108 7.19 4.52 0.93
C PHE A 108 8.39 3.76 1.50
N GLU A 109 9.47 3.66 0.73
CA GLU A 109 10.70 2.98 1.17
C GLU A 109 11.31 3.62 2.42
N ARG A 110 11.42 4.95 2.44
CA ARG A 110 11.90 5.67 3.64
C ARG A 110 10.98 5.47 4.84
N TRP A 111 9.67 5.43 4.62
CA TRP A 111 8.71 5.17 5.68
C TRP A 111 8.78 3.73 6.18
N ARG A 112 8.96 2.74 5.29
CA ARG A 112 8.96 1.31 5.58
C ARG A 112 10.05 0.90 6.58
N GLU A 113 11.18 1.61 6.61
CA GLU A 113 12.29 1.41 7.54
C GLU A 113 12.06 2.09 8.91
N SER A 114 11.00 2.90 9.05
CA SER A 114 10.70 3.59 10.31
C SER A 114 10.06 2.68 11.36
N GLU A 115 10.21 3.03 12.63
CA GLU A 115 9.54 2.35 13.76
C GLU A 115 8.01 2.36 13.61
N ASN A 116 7.46 3.43 13.02
CA ASN A 116 6.02 3.54 12.77
C ASN A 116 5.53 2.42 11.82
N ALA A 117 6.29 2.11 10.78
CA ALA A 117 5.92 1.03 9.87
C ALA A 117 5.92 -0.34 10.57
N LEU A 118 6.83 -0.59 11.51
CA LEU A 118 6.81 -1.80 12.33
C LEU A 118 5.53 -1.90 13.17
N LEU A 119 5.15 -0.81 13.85
CA LEU A 119 3.94 -0.76 14.67
C LEU A 119 2.68 -1.02 13.83
N ILE A 120 2.59 -0.39 12.65
CA ILE A 120 1.45 -0.60 11.74
C ILE A 120 1.37 -2.05 11.26
N ARG A 121 2.49 -2.68 10.90
CA ARG A 121 2.50 -4.10 10.52
C ARG A 121 2.02 -5.00 11.65
N GLN A 122 2.48 -4.76 12.88
CA GLN A 122 2.05 -5.52 14.07
C GLN A 122 0.55 -5.33 14.34
N GLN A 123 0.03 -4.11 14.19
CA GLN A 123 -1.40 -3.85 14.30
C GLN A 123 -2.20 -4.63 13.26
N ILE A 124 -1.81 -4.57 11.98
CA ILE A 124 -2.46 -5.33 10.90
C ILE A 124 -2.43 -6.83 11.18
N GLN A 125 -1.30 -7.35 11.67
CA GLN A 125 -1.17 -8.76 12.04
C GLN A 125 -2.12 -9.14 13.18
N SER A 126 -2.23 -8.30 14.20
CA SER A 126 -3.10 -8.53 15.35
C SER A 126 -4.58 -8.58 14.98
N LEU A 127 -5.00 -7.80 13.97
CA LEU A 127 -6.36 -7.79 13.45
C LEU A 127 -6.71 -9.06 12.68
N CYS A 128 -5.73 -9.74 12.09
CA CYS A 128 -5.96 -10.95 11.30
C CYS A 128 -6.13 -12.22 12.15
N ALA A 129 -5.82 -12.19 13.45
CA ALA A 129 -6.00 -13.27 14.44
C ALA A 129 -5.67 -14.70 13.96
N ALA A 130 -4.79 -14.83 12.95
CA ALA A 130 -4.50 -16.07 12.25
C ALA A 130 -2.99 -16.24 12.06
N ASP A 131 -2.60 -17.46 11.70
CA ASP A 131 -1.23 -17.81 11.25
C ASP A 131 -0.70 -16.72 10.29
N PRO A 132 0.55 -16.22 10.46
CA PRO A 132 1.13 -15.17 9.63
C PRO A 132 0.93 -15.36 8.11
N LEU A 133 0.95 -16.60 7.64
CA LEU A 133 0.72 -16.94 6.25
C LEU A 133 -0.75 -16.71 5.83
N LEU A 134 -1.73 -17.09 6.64
CA LEU A 134 -3.14 -16.80 6.37
C LEU A 134 -3.43 -15.29 6.44
N SER A 135 -2.81 -14.61 7.40
CA SER A 135 -2.84 -13.14 7.53
C SER A 135 -2.20 -12.44 6.33
N ALA A 136 -1.17 -13.03 5.71
CA ALA A 136 -0.61 -12.50 4.48
C ALA A 136 -1.58 -12.69 3.30
N PHE A 137 -2.20 -13.87 3.16
CA PHE A 137 -3.13 -14.13 2.06
C PHE A 137 -4.38 -13.25 2.08
N SER A 138 -4.91 -12.91 3.26
CA SER A 138 -6.07 -12.01 3.38
C SER A 138 -5.80 -10.61 2.82
N LEU A 139 -4.53 -10.16 2.83
CA LEU A 139 -4.13 -8.85 2.30
C LEU A 139 -3.98 -8.84 0.77
N LEU A 140 -3.89 -10.00 0.12
CA LEU A 140 -3.76 -10.11 -1.33
C LEU A 140 -5.10 -10.07 -2.07
N THR A 141 -6.19 -10.50 -1.42
CA THR A 141 -7.55 -10.54 -1.97
C THR A 141 -8.20 -9.18 -2.10
#